data_AF-A0A6N7ZPI0-F1
#
_entry.id   AF-A0A6N7ZPI0-F1
#
_cell.length_a   1.000
_cell.length_b   1.000
_cell.length_c   1.000
_cell.angle_alpha   90.00
_cell.angle_beta   90.00
_cell.angle_gamma   90.00
#
_symmetry.space_group_name_H-M   'P 1'
#
loop_
_entity.id
_entity.type
_entity.pdbx_description
1 polymer ?
#
loop_
_entity_poly.entity_id
_entity_poly.type
_entity_poly.pdbx_seq_one_letter_code
_entity_poly.pdbx_strand_id
1 'polypeptide(L)'
;MARVGYARVSTSGQSLEVQLEKLEGANCDPIFQEKCSGETADRPQYRECMKYLRQGDTLVVTRLDRLARSVSQLAKISERFQSEGIHLLVLDQSIDTSTSTGRLMFNMLATIAEFENDLRRERQTEGIAKARKNGTKFGRPVKITDEVTHNIQKQRAVGVPIGQLVKNFGLSQATIYRALRQENTGSQTDLSPQPRSSDARSSAPENSLGSSGGAPRTKTTQVKLKLNIGSQNGHMENKANLRAYIEETLLLRFKAEKASPDGREYLLNVEYQTETGLHEQMEDLISDMHSEADYNNSFLDCELTEVGTARSW
;
A
#
# COMPACT_ATOMS: atom_id res chain seq x y z
N MET A 1 17.41 -33.93 17.75
CA MET A 1 16.93 -32.64 17.21
C MET A 1 15.69 -32.95 16.41
N ALA A 2 14.57 -32.30 16.70
CA ALA A 2 13.30 -32.61 16.06
C ALA A 2 13.19 -31.91 14.71
N ARG A 3 12.55 -32.57 13.75
CA ARG A 3 12.08 -31.94 12.52
C ARG A 3 10.60 -31.63 12.69
N VAL A 4 10.25 -30.36 12.71
CA VAL A 4 8.87 -29.91 12.92
C VAL A 4 8.32 -29.46 11.58
N GLY A 5 7.21 -30.03 11.13
CA GLY A 5 6.60 -29.67 9.86
C GLY A 5 5.62 -28.51 10.01
N TYR A 6 5.56 -27.63 9.02
CA TYR A 6 4.48 -26.65 8.89
C TYR A 6 3.92 -26.62 7.47
N ALA A 7 2.61 -26.87 7.34
CA ALA A 7 1.87 -26.87 6.08
C ALA A 7 0.77 -25.80 6.08
N ARG A 8 0.57 -25.13 4.93
CA ARG A 8 -0.46 -24.09 4.79
C ARG A 8 -1.12 -24.11 3.43
N VAL A 9 -2.45 -24.02 3.41
CA VAL A 9 -3.24 -23.90 2.16
C VAL A 9 -4.32 -22.84 2.23
N SER A 10 -4.64 -22.27 1.07
CA SER A 10 -5.81 -21.43 0.83
C SER A 10 -6.94 -22.29 0.29
N THR A 11 -7.97 -22.55 1.10
CA THR A 11 -9.29 -23.15 0.81
C THR A 11 -9.42 -24.43 -0.05
N SER A 12 -8.47 -24.82 -0.91
CA SER A 12 -8.54 -25.98 -1.82
C SER A 12 -7.85 -27.23 -1.23
N GLY A 13 -8.57 -28.36 -1.25
CA GLY A 13 -8.21 -29.60 -0.54
C GLY A 13 -6.99 -30.34 -1.09
N GLN A 14 -6.78 -30.35 -2.41
CA GLN A 14 -5.70 -31.15 -3.03
C GLN A 14 -4.28 -30.64 -2.70
N SER A 15 -4.13 -29.37 -2.33
CA SER A 15 -2.81 -28.77 -2.09
C SER A 15 -2.23 -29.04 -0.70
N LEU A 16 -3.04 -29.55 0.24
CA LEU A 16 -2.59 -29.82 1.61
C LEU A 16 -2.00 -31.22 1.75
N GLU A 17 -2.68 -32.22 1.19
CA GLU A 17 -2.25 -33.62 1.18
C GLU A 17 -0.85 -33.76 0.57
N VAL A 18 -0.61 -33.13 -0.59
CA VAL A 18 0.72 -33.10 -1.23
C VAL A 18 1.79 -32.48 -0.33
N GLN A 19 1.43 -31.48 0.50
CA GLN A 19 2.39 -30.91 1.46
C GLN A 19 2.67 -31.86 2.61
N LEU A 20 1.63 -32.51 3.14
CA LEU A 20 1.76 -33.47 4.24
C LEU A 20 2.65 -34.65 3.82
N GLU A 21 2.41 -35.25 2.65
CA GLU A 21 3.23 -36.34 2.12
C GLU A 21 4.72 -35.95 2.02
N LYS A 22 5.02 -34.74 1.54
CA LYS A 22 6.40 -34.23 1.48
C LYS A 22 7.01 -34.03 2.87
N LEU A 23 6.24 -33.54 3.84
CA LEU A 23 6.71 -33.32 5.20
C LEU A 23 6.92 -34.64 5.96
N GLU A 24 6.02 -35.61 5.77
CA GLU A 24 6.14 -36.98 6.28
C GLU A 24 7.36 -37.67 5.67
N GLY A 25 7.57 -37.54 4.35
CA GLY A 25 8.76 -38.03 3.66
C GLY A 25 10.06 -37.35 4.12
N ALA A 26 9.97 -36.17 4.73
CA ALA A 26 11.10 -35.50 5.39
C ALA A 26 11.26 -35.87 6.87
N ASN A 27 10.50 -36.85 7.38
CA ASN A 27 10.49 -37.30 8.78
C ASN A 27 10.14 -36.17 9.77
N CYS A 28 9.15 -35.34 9.43
CA CYS A 28 8.67 -34.30 10.32
C CYS A 28 7.70 -34.86 11.36
N ASP A 29 7.95 -34.59 12.65
CA ASP A 29 7.07 -34.93 13.77
C ASP A 29 7.29 -33.92 14.93
N PRO A 30 6.29 -33.11 15.32
CA PRO A 30 4.92 -33.04 14.77
C PRO A 30 4.82 -32.20 13.49
N ILE A 31 3.70 -32.37 12.75
CA ILE A 31 3.34 -31.53 11.60
C ILE A 31 2.16 -30.62 11.98
N PHE A 32 2.39 -29.31 11.96
CA PHE A 32 1.37 -28.29 12.15
C PHE A 32 0.73 -27.93 10.81
N GLN A 33 -0.59 -28.02 10.73
CA GLN A 33 -1.33 -27.80 9.49
C GLN A 33 -2.33 -26.66 9.64
N GLU A 34 -2.28 -25.70 8.72
CA GLU A 34 -3.12 -24.50 8.76
C GLU A 34 -3.96 -24.40 7.48
N LYS A 35 -5.29 -24.33 7.63
CA LYS A 35 -6.20 -24.04 6.52
C LYS A 35 -6.78 -22.64 6.71
N CYS A 36 -6.33 -21.68 5.91
CA CYS A 36 -6.84 -20.31 5.95
C CYS A 36 -7.69 -20.05 4.70
N SER A 37 -8.98 -19.79 4.86
CA SER A 37 -9.88 -19.39 3.75
C SER A 37 -9.87 -17.87 3.59
N GLY A 38 -8.99 -17.35 2.74
CA GLY A 38 -8.84 -15.90 2.59
C GLY A 38 -8.29 -15.22 3.86
N GLU A 39 -7.33 -14.33 3.66
CA GLU A 39 -7.11 -13.06 4.38
C GLU A 39 -7.21 -12.99 5.93
N THR A 40 -7.41 -14.05 6.72
CA THR A 40 -7.32 -13.96 8.19
C THR A 40 -5.84 -13.94 8.60
N ALA A 41 -5.43 -12.92 9.36
CA ALA A 41 -4.09 -12.80 9.94
C ALA A 41 -3.85 -13.76 11.11
N ASP A 42 -4.92 -14.37 11.62
CA ASP A 42 -4.82 -15.31 12.73
C ASP A 42 -4.30 -16.66 12.21
N ARG A 43 -3.07 -16.98 12.62
CA ARG A 43 -2.37 -18.23 12.28
C ARG A 43 -2.12 -19.01 13.57
N PRO A 44 -3.16 -19.61 14.18
CA PRO A 44 -3.03 -20.26 15.46
C PRO A 44 -2.05 -21.43 15.40
N GLN A 45 -2.07 -22.24 14.34
CA GLN A 45 -1.16 -23.39 14.22
C GLN A 45 0.27 -22.96 13.94
N TYR A 46 0.47 -21.85 13.20
CA TYR A 46 1.79 -21.24 13.11
C TYR A 46 2.30 -20.78 14.48
N ARG A 47 1.47 -20.13 15.29
CA ARG A 47 1.86 -19.65 16.63
C ARG A 47 2.21 -20.80 17.57
N GLU A 48 1.43 -21.87 17.55
CA GLU A 48 1.73 -23.07 18.34
C GLU A 48 3.01 -23.77 17.85
N CYS A 49 3.20 -23.88 16.53
CA CYS A 49 4.45 -24.36 15.93
C CYS A 49 5.66 -23.53 16.41
N MET A 50 5.54 -22.20 16.37
CA MET A 50 6.58 -21.28 16.82
C MET A 50 6.91 -21.40 18.31
N LYS A 51 5.94 -21.79 19.16
CA LYS A 51 6.15 -22.04 20.61
C LYS A 51 6.73 -23.42 20.87
N TYR A 52 6.47 -24.39 19.99
CA TYR A 52 6.94 -25.76 20.12
C TYR A 52 8.44 -25.87 19.83
N LEU A 53 8.93 -25.12 18.83
CA LEU A 53 10.33 -25.13 18.41
C LEU A 53 11.28 -24.76 19.55
N ARG A 54 12.40 -25.49 19.63
CA ARG A 54 13.49 -25.26 20.59
C ARG A 54 14.82 -25.13 19.88
N GLN A 55 15.83 -24.67 20.61
CA GLN A 55 17.20 -24.62 20.11
C GLN A 55 17.64 -25.97 19.55
N GLY A 56 18.20 -25.96 18.34
CA GLY A 56 18.65 -27.13 17.61
C GLY A 56 17.58 -27.83 16.77
N ASP A 57 16.30 -27.48 16.92
CA ASP A 57 15.25 -28.04 16.06
C ASP A 57 15.30 -27.46 14.65
N THR A 58 14.74 -28.21 13.70
CA THR A 58 14.57 -27.77 12.32
C THR A 58 13.09 -27.60 12.00
N LEU A 59 12.65 -26.38 11.70
CA LEU A 59 11.38 -26.15 11.04
C LEU A 59 11.50 -26.55 9.57
N VAL A 60 10.60 -27.40 9.11
CA VAL A 60 10.52 -27.87 7.72
C VAL A 60 9.24 -27.35 7.10
N VAL A 61 9.39 -26.70 5.94
CA VAL A 61 8.27 -26.27 5.09
C VAL A 61 8.50 -26.74 3.66
N THR A 62 7.43 -26.92 2.91
CA THR A 62 7.55 -27.29 1.49
C THR A 62 8.09 -26.13 0.66
N ARG A 63 7.54 -24.93 0.88
CA ARG A 63 7.91 -23.70 0.16
C ARG A 63 7.88 -22.47 1.07
N LEU A 64 8.66 -21.44 0.71
CA LEU A 64 8.73 -20.17 1.47
C LEU A 64 7.38 -19.43 1.56
N ASP A 65 6.58 -19.43 0.49
CA ASP A 65 5.25 -18.80 0.48
C ASP A 65 4.25 -19.48 1.42
N ARG A 66 4.54 -20.72 1.86
CA ARG A 66 3.75 -21.40 2.90
C ARG A 66 4.10 -20.87 4.28
N LEU A 67 5.34 -20.45 4.49
CA LEU A 67 5.85 -19.92 5.76
C LEU A 67 5.50 -18.43 5.97
N ALA A 68 5.72 -17.58 4.97
CA ALA A 68 5.60 -16.13 5.07
C ALA A 68 4.97 -15.51 3.81
N ARG A 69 4.26 -14.39 3.98
CA ARG A 69 3.61 -13.66 2.87
C ARG A 69 4.43 -12.51 2.31
N SER A 70 5.48 -12.09 3.02
CA SER A 70 6.38 -11.05 2.57
C SER A 70 7.82 -11.41 2.87
N VAL A 71 8.74 -10.84 2.11
CA VAL A 71 10.17 -11.05 2.32
C VAL A 71 10.63 -10.43 3.67
N SER A 72 9.98 -9.35 4.11
CA SER A 72 10.19 -8.77 5.45
C SER A 72 9.78 -9.69 6.59
N GLN A 73 8.73 -10.51 6.42
CA GLN A 73 8.37 -11.55 7.38
C GLN A 73 9.43 -12.66 7.42
N LEU A 74 9.96 -13.07 6.25
CA LEU A 74 11.04 -14.05 6.19
C LEU A 74 12.31 -13.55 6.91
N ALA A 75 12.68 -12.28 6.72
CA ALA A 75 13.83 -11.67 7.41
C ALA A 75 13.69 -11.75 8.94
N LYS A 76 12.52 -11.39 9.49
CA LYS A 76 12.24 -11.49 10.93
C LYS A 76 12.30 -12.93 11.44
N ILE A 77 11.80 -13.89 10.66
CA ILE A 77 11.89 -15.32 11.01
C ILE A 77 13.35 -15.76 11.01
N SER A 78 14.16 -15.29 10.05
CA SER A 78 15.60 -15.55 9.98
C SER A 78 16.32 -15.12 11.25
N GLU A 79 16.16 -13.85 11.62
CA GLU A 79 16.83 -13.24 12.76
C GLU A 79 16.46 -13.98 14.05
N ARG A 80 15.16 -14.26 14.22
CA ARG A 80 14.68 -15.05 15.36
C ARG A 80 15.32 -16.44 15.38
N PHE A 81 15.26 -17.18 14.28
CA PHE A 81 15.77 -18.55 14.22
C PHE A 81 17.28 -18.61 14.45
N GLN A 82 18.02 -17.64 13.92
CA GLN A 82 19.44 -17.50 14.19
C GLN A 82 19.71 -17.24 15.67
N SER A 83 18.96 -16.34 16.31
CA SER A 83 19.11 -16.01 17.73
C SER A 83 18.73 -17.17 18.67
N GLU A 84 17.72 -17.96 18.29
CA GLU A 84 17.22 -19.11 19.05
C GLU A 84 17.95 -20.42 18.69
N GLY A 85 18.87 -20.39 17.72
CA GLY A 85 19.58 -21.58 17.22
C GLY A 85 18.67 -22.62 16.56
N ILE A 86 17.58 -22.18 15.92
CA ILE A 86 16.64 -23.00 15.16
C ILE A 86 17.06 -23.00 13.69
N HIS A 87 16.91 -24.14 13.03
CA HIS A 87 17.13 -24.27 11.59
C HIS A 87 15.83 -24.21 10.80
N LEU A 88 15.90 -23.68 9.59
CA LEU A 88 14.87 -23.74 8.56
C LEU A 88 15.34 -24.61 7.39
N LEU A 89 14.49 -25.56 7.01
CA LEU A 89 14.61 -26.38 5.80
C LEU A 89 13.39 -26.13 4.89
N VAL A 90 13.66 -25.82 3.62
CA VAL A 90 12.64 -25.62 2.58
C VAL A 90 12.83 -26.66 1.49
N LEU A 91 11.87 -27.58 1.36
CA LEU A 91 12.01 -28.76 0.52
C LEU A 91 12.12 -28.43 -0.98
N ASP A 92 11.17 -27.66 -1.53
CA ASP A 92 11.10 -27.42 -2.97
C ASP A 92 12.23 -26.49 -3.47
N GLN A 93 12.61 -25.50 -2.65
CA GLN A 93 13.71 -24.58 -2.96
C GLN A 93 15.09 -25.11 -2.51
N SER A 94 15.16 -26.29 -1.88
CA SER A 94 16.41 -26.88 -1.36
C SER A 94 17.23 -25.93 -0.46
N ILE A 95 16.54 -25.10 0.33
CA ILE A 95 17.21 -24.17 1.25
C ILE A 95 17.35 -24.85 2.61
N ASP A 96 18.58 -25.03 3.07
CA ASP A 96 18.88 -25.56 4.40
C ASP A 96 19.81 -24.64 5.18
N THR A 97 19.25 -23.91 6.15
CA THR A 97 19.99 -22.96 7.00
C THR A 97 20.87 -23.62 8.07
N SER A 98 20.88 -24.96 8.18
CA SER A 98 21.93 -25.68 8.92
C SER A 98 23.28 -25.63 8.17
N THR A 99 23.25 -25.44 6.84
CA THR A 99 24.44 -25.31 6.00
C THR A 99 24.88 -23.86 5.84
N SER A 100 26.17 -23.62 5.60
CA SER A 100 26.69 -22.27 5.31
C SER A 100 26.06 -21.66 4.04
N THR A 101 25.91 -22.47 3.00
CA THR A 101 25.29 -22.06 1.73
C THR A 101 23.83 -21.68 1.91
N GLY A 102 23.04 -22.47 2.63
CA GLY A 102 21.63 -22.14 2.85
C GLY A 102 21.44 -20.92 3.74
N ARG A 103 22.30 -20.69 4.74
CA ARG A 103 22.31 -19.41 5.49
C ARG A 103 22.62 -18.23 4.59
N LEU A 104 23.60 -18.35 3.69
CA LEU A 104 23.93 -17.29 2.73
C LEU A 104 22.74 -16.98 1.82
N MET A 105 22.12 -18.00 1.21
CA MET A 105 20.95 -17.81 0.34
C MET A 105 19.80 -17.15 1.08
N PHE A 106 19.51 -17.59 2.31
CA PHE A 106 18.42 -17.04 3.10
C PHE A 106 18.69 -15.59 3.52
N ASN A 107 19.93 -15.26 3.89
CA ASN A 107 20.33 -13.88 4.19
C ASN A 107 20.25 -12.98 2.96
N MET A 108 20.66 -13.48 1.77
CA MET A 108 20.49 -12.71 0.53
C MET A 108 19.02 -12.39 0.24
N LEU A 109 18.10 -13.34 0.46
CA LEU A 109 16.66 -13.08 0.34
C LEU A 109 16.20 -12.02 1.33
N ALA A 110 16.67 -12.06 2.58
CA ALA A 110 16.38 -11.03 3.58
C ALA A 110 16.91 -9.65 3.17
N THR A 111 18.13 -9.55 2.66
CA THR A 111 18.71 -8.28 2.18
C THR A 111 17.95 -7.72 0.98
N ILE A 112 17.51 -8.56 0.05
CA ILE A 112 16.64 -8.13 -1.07
C ILE A 112 15.32 -7.55 -0.53
N ALA A 113 14.76 -8.14 0.52
CA ALA A 113 13.57 -7.62 1.20
C ALA A 113 13.73 -6.19 1.69
N GLU A 114 14.85 -5.94 2.37
CA GLU A 114 15.18 -4.64 2.95
C GLU A 114 15.38 -3.62 1.85
N PHE A 115 16.13 -3.99 0.81
CA PHE A 115 16.35 -3.16 -0.37
C PHE A 115 15.04 -2.77 -1.07
N GLU A 116 14.12 -3.72 -1.30
CA GLU A 116 12.81 -3.41 -1.90
C GLU A 116 11.97 -2.48 -1.02
N ASN A 117 12.01 -2.67 0.30
CA ASN A 117 11.31 -1.79 1.24
C ASN A 117 11.89 -0.38 1.25
N ASP A 118 13.22 -0.26 1.18
CA ASP A 118 13.90 1.02 1.15
C ASP A 118 13.60 1.76 -0.16
N LEU A 119 13.68 1.09 -1.30
CA LEU A 119 13.26 1.65 -2.60
C LEU A 119 11.80 2.10 -2.59
N ARG A 120 10.90 1.30 -2.01
CA ARG A 120 9.48 1.67 -1.89
C ARG A 120 9.30 2.92 -1.02
N ARG A 121 10.02 3.01 0.11
CA ARG A 121 9.97 4.17 1.01
C ARG A 121 10.55 5.42 0.35
N GLU A 122 11.63 5.27 -0.42
CA GLU A 122 12.24 6.35 -1.20
C GLU A 122 11.24 6.90 -2.21
N ARG A 123 10.66 6.04 -3.05
CA ARG A 123 9.62 6.44 -4.03
C ARG A 123 8.41 7.09 -3.37
N GLN A 124 7.94 6.56 -2.24
CA GLN A 124 6.84 7.15 -1.49
C GLN A 124 7.21 8.55 -1.00
N THR A 125 8.42 8.73 -0.46
CA THR A 125 8.90 10.01 0.05
C THR A 125 9.01 11.04 -1.07
N GLU A 126 9.53 10.65 -2.22
CA GLU A 126 9.58 11.47 -3.43
C GLU A 126 8.18 11.84 -3.93
N GLY A 127 7.26 10.88 -3.97
CA GLY A 127 5.86 11.08 -4.33
C GLY A 127 5.17 12.09 -3.40
N ILE A 128 5.33 11.92 -2.08
CA ILE A 128 4.82 12.86 -1.07
C ILE A 128 5.44 14.25 -1.26
N ALA A 129 6.76 14.34 -1.49
CA ALA A 129 7.44 15.62 -1.70
C ALA A 129 6.91 16.33 -2.96
N LYS A 130 6.70 15.59 -4.05
CA LYS A 130 6.13 16.10 -5.30
C LYS A 130 4.69 16.57 -5.11
N ALA A 131 3.85 15.78 -4.45
CA ALA A 131 2.47 16.14 -4.13
C ALA A 131 2.39 17.35 -3.19
N ARG A 132 3.27 17.46 -2.18
CA ARG A 132 3.38 18.67 -1.33
C ARG A 132 3.75 19.91 -2.16
N LYS A 133 4.72 19.80 -3.07
CA LYS A 133 5.07 20.90 -4.00
C LYS A 133 3.90 21.29 -4.90
N ASN A 134 3.08 20.33 -5.32
CA ASN A 134 1.88 20.55 -6.12
C ASN A 134 0.67 21.04 -5.29
N GLY A 135 0.84 21.27 -3.98
CA GLY A 135 -0.21 21.80 -3.10
C GLY A 135 -1.22 20.76 -2.61
N THR A 136 -0.97 19.46 -2.80
CA THR A 136 -1.82 18.40 -2.26
C THR A 136 -1.85 18.48 -0.73
N LYS A 137 -3.03 18.65 -0.15
CA LYS A 137 -3.23 18.69 1.30
C LYS A 137 -3.26 17.26 1.83
N PHE A 138 -2.31 16.94 2.70
CA PHE A 138 -2.23 15.63 3.36
C PHE A 138 -2.96 15.63 4.71
N GLY A 139 -3.48 14.46 5.09
CA GLY A 139 -4.06 14.22 6.40
C GLY A 139 -5.59 14.33 6.42
N ARG A 140 -6.17 14.10 7.61
CA ARG A 140 -7.62 14.07 7.79
C ARG A 140 -8.24 15.41 7.36
N PRO A 141 -9.22 15.41 6.45
CA PRO A 141 -9.86 16.64 5.99
C PRO A 141 -10.45 17.41 7.18
N VAL A 142 -10.15 18.71 7.23
CA VAL A 142 -10.61 19.57 8.31
C VAL A 142 -12.11 19.81 8.11
N LYS A 143 -12.94 19.24 8.99
CA LYS A 143 -14.41 19.39 8.96
C LYS A 143 -14.92 20.77 9.37
N ILE A 144 -14.04 21.62 9.89
CA ILE A 144 -14.33 23.00 10.26
C ILE A 144 -13.76 23.90 9.17
N THR A 145 -14.62 24.66 8.51
CA THR A 145 -14.23 25.80 7.67
C THR A 145 -14.30 27.10 8.47
N ASP A 146 -13.65 28.16 7.99
CA ASP A 146 -13.64 29.46 8.67
C ASP A 146 -15.06 30.04 8.83
N GLU A 147 -15.94 29.80 7.85
CA GLU A 147 -17.36 30.18 7.95
C GLU A 147 -18.10 29.44 9.06
N VAL A 148 -17.83 28.13 9.21
CA VAL A 148 -18.43 27.32 10.28
C VAL A 148 -17.89 27.77 11.63
N THR A 149 -16.59 28.06 11.74
CA THR A 149 -15.97 28.65 12.93
C THR A 149 -16.63 29.97 13.31
N HIS A 150 -16.79 30.88 12.35
CA HIS A 150 -17.38 32.19 12.59
C HIS A 150 -18.85 32.09 13.02
N ASN A 151 -19.62 31.17 12.41
CA ASN A 151 -21.02 30.93 12.81
C ASN A 151 -21.13 30.32 14.21
N ILE A 152 -20.24 29.40 14.58
CA ILE A 152 -20.16 28.84 15.95
C ILE A 152 -19.83 29.95 16.96
N GLN A 153 -18.86 30.81 16.65
CA GLN A 153 -18.47 31.94 17.49
C GLN A 153 -19.60 32.96 17.66
N LYS A 154 -20.26 33.35 16.56
CA LYS A 154 -21.40 34.28 16.58
C LYS A 154 -22.57 33.73 17.40
N GLN A 155 -22.94 32.46 17.22
CA GLN A 155 -23.99 31.84 18.03
C GLN A 155 -23.58 31.73 19.50
N ARG A 156 -22.29 31.51 19.79
CA ARG A 156 -21.77 31.49 21.16
C ARG A 156 -21.84 32.87 21.80
N ALA A 157 -21.51 33.94 21.08
CA ALA A 157 -21.56 35.33 21.55
C ALA A 157 -22.99 35.78 21.91
N VAL A 158 -24.00 35.24 21.22
CA VAL A 158 -25.43 35.45 21.52
C VAL A 158 -25.93 34.57 22.69
N GLY A 159 -25.06 33.74 23.26
CA GLY A 159 -25.33 32.96 24.48
C GLY A 159 -25.81 31.53 24.26
N VAL A 160 -25.71 30.99 23.03
CA VAL A 160 -26.15 29.60 22.75
C VAL A 160 -25.29 28.58 23.54
N PRO A 161 -25.90 27.60 24.24
CA PRO A 161 -25.17 26.56 24.96
C PRO A 161 -24.38 25.62 24.04
N ILE A 162 -23.22 25.14 24.52
CA ILE A 162 -22.31 24.26 23.76
C ILE A 162 -22.99 22.97 23.30
N GLY A 163 -23.84 22.36 24.13
CA GLY A 163 -24.59 21.16 23.77
C GLY A 163 -25.56 21.38 22.60
N GLN A 164 -26.05 22.60 22.42
CA GLN A 164 -26.93 22.97 21.31
C GLN A 164 -26.13 23.25 20.03
N LEU A 165 -24.95 23.85 20.15
CA LEU A 165 -24.00 23.99 19.02
C LEU A 165 -23.56 22.63 18.46
N VAL A 166 -23.26 21.66 19.34
CA VAL A 166 -22.93 20.28 18.94
C VAL A 166 -24.04 19.66 18.07
N LYS A 167 -25.31 19.85 18.45
CA LYS A 167 -26.47 19.34 17.69
C LYS A 167 -26.69 20.11 16.39
N ASN A 168 -26.61 21.44 16.43
CA ASN A 168 -26.88 22.30 15.28
C ASN A 168 -25.86 22.10 14.14
N PHE A 169 -24.59 21.89 14.49
CA PHE A 169 -23.50 21.75 13.51
C PHE A 169 -23.09 20.29 13.26
N GLY A 170 -23.60 19.32 14.03
CA GLY A 170 -23.24 17.90 13.89
C GLY A 170 -21.75 17.61 14.19
N LEU A 171 -21.11 18.46 15.00
CA LEU A 171 -19.68 18.38 15.32
C LEU A 171 -19.47 17.89 16.75
N SER A 172 -18.38 17.17 17.01
CA SER A 172 -18.06 16.73 18.38
C SER A 172 -17.78 17.93 19.29
N GLN A 173 -18.03 17.76 20.59
CA GLN A 173 -17.80 18.82 21.59
C GLN A 173 -16.35 19.34 21.58
N ALA A 174 -15.38 18.45 21.38
CA ALA A 174 -13.96 18.81 21.22
C ALA A 174 -13.70 19.69 19.98
N THR A 175 -14.44 19.45 18.89
CA THR A 175 -14.35 20.22 17.64
C THR A 175 -14.92 21.62 17.83
N ILE A 176 -16.05 21.77 18.55
CA ILE A 176 -16.63 23.07 18.93
C ILE A 176 -15.66 23.89 19.82
N TYR A 177 -15.08 23.28 20.86
CA TYR A 177 -14.11 23.98 21.71
C TYR A 177 -12.86 24.42 20.94
N ARG A 178 -12.42 23.65 19.95
CA ARG A 178 -11.28 24.04 19.09
C ARG A 178 -11.61 25.26 18.23
N ALA A 179 -12.82 25.34 17.67
CA ALA A 179 -13.29 26.50 16.91
C ALA A 179 -13.37 27.78 17.77
N LEU A 180 -13.85 27.66 19.01
CA LEU A 180 -13.93 28.79 19.95
C LEU A 180 -12.56 29.27 20.45
N ARG A 181 -11.51 28.44 20.36
CA ARG A 181 -10.15 28.79 20.81
C ARG A 181 -9.34 29.55 19.75
N GLN A 182 -9.72 29.48 18.48
CA GLN A 182 -8.97 30.13 17.37
C GLN A 182 -9.11 31.66 17.34
N GLU A 183 -10.06 32.25 18.06
CA GLU A 183 -10.29 33.71 18.13
C GLU A 183 -9.15 34.47 18.82
N ASN A 184 -8.40 33.82 19.72
CA ASN A 184 -7.37 34.49 20.53
C ASN A 184 -5.99 34.64 19.86
N THR A 185 -5.81 34.23 18.60
CA THR A 185 -4.48 34.20 17.95
C THR A 185 -4.41 35.02 16.64
N GLY A 186 -5.48 35.71 16.25
CA GLY A 186 -5.63 36.28 14.89
C GLY A 186 -5.53 37.81 14.76
N SER A 187 -4.72 38.51 15.56
CA SER A 187 -4.53 39.95 15.42
C SER A 187 -3.06 40.33 15.39
N GLN A 188 -2.38 40.16 14.24
CA GLN A 188 -1.36 41.10 13.74
C GLN A 188 -0.83 40.71 12.34
N THR A 189 -0.84 41.73 11.47
CA THR A 189 -0.03 41.95 10.24
C THR A 189 -0.37 41.15 8.96
N ASP A 190 -1.34 41.72 8.25
CA ASP A 190 -1.40 41.89 6.80
C ASP A 190 -0.11 42.54 6.24
N LEU A 191 0.41 42.03 5.12
CA LEU A 191 1.23 42.72 4.09
C LEU A 191 1.69 41.69 3.03
N SER A 192 0.95 41.57 1.93
CA SER A 192 1.43 40.97 0.69
C SER A 192 1.91 42.06 -0.29
N PRO A 193 3.05 41.89 -1.00
CA PRO A 193 3.33 42.65 -2.21
C PRO A 193 3.25 41.78 -3.47
N GLN A 194 2.56 42.31 -4.49
CA GLN A 194 2.51 41.80 -5.87
C GLN A 194 3.80 42.09 -6.66
N PRO A 195 4.05 41.39 -7.79
CA PRO A 195 5.34 41.39 -8.49
C PRO A 195 5.50 42.57 -9.47
N ARG A 196 6.75 42.98 -9.70
CA ARG A 196 7.14 43.93 -10.77
C ARG A 196 7.96 43.24 -11.85
N SER A 197 7.61 43.59 -13.09
CA SER A 197 8.27 43.39 -14.37
C SER A 197 9.65 44.06 -14.48
N SER A 198 10.57 43.49 -15.28
CA SER A 198 11.20 44.14 -16.46
C SER A 198 12.43 43.37 -17.00
N ASP A 199 12.34 43.00 -18.28
CA ASP A 199 13.29 43.20 -19.39
C ASP A 199 14.76 42.71 -19.38
N ALA A 200 15.00 41.78 -20.33
CA ALA A 200 15.93 41.83 -21.48
C ALA A 200 17.47 41.92 -21.31
N ARG A 201 18.20 40.92 -21.88
CA ARG A 201 19.10 41.03 -23.08
C ARG A 201 20.00 39.78 -23.31
N SER A 202 19.98 39.29 -24.56
CA SER A 202 21.03 38.73 -25.48
C SER A 202 22.42 38.34 -24.92
N SER A 203 23.21 37.35 -25.39
CA SER A 203 23.30 36.59 -26.66
C SER A 203 24.47 35.56 -26.61
N ALA A 204 24.26 34.33 -27.14
CA ALA A 204 25.13 33.43 -27.96
C ALA A 204 26.59 33.07 -27.55
N PRO A 205 27.23 31.97 -28.06
CA PRO A 205 26.82 31.11 -29.18
C PRO A 205 26.84 29.58 -28.92
N GLU A 206 26.37 28.91 -29.97
CA GLU A 206 26.15 27.49 -30.21
C GLU A 206 27.43 26.64 -30.15
N ASN A 207 27.26 25.36 -29.77
CA ASN A 207 27.97 24.30 -30.47
C ASN A 207 27.04 23.09 -30.61
N SER A 208 26.78 22.72 -31.85
CA SER A 208 25.91 21.65 -32.29
C SER A 208 26.71 20.35 -32.43
N LEU A 209 26.21 19.27 -31.84
CA LEU A 209 26.40 17.93 -32.39
C LEU A 209 25.03 17.28 -32.51
N GLY A 210 24.67 17.00 -33.76
CA GLY A 210 23.42 16.37 -34.12
C GLY A 210 23.34 14.92 -33.65
N SER A 211 22.15 14.54 -33.22
CA SER A 211 21.65 13.18 -33.36
C SER A 211 20.18 13.30 -33.77
N SER A 212 19.90 12.93 -35.01
CA SER A 212 18.56 12.75 -35.53
C SER A 212 17.94 11.51 -34.91
N GLY A 213 17.16 11.69 -33.86
CA GLY A 213 16.19 10.70 -33.38
C GLY A 213 14.86 11.42 -33.22
N GLY A 214 13.92 11.19 -34.13
CA GLY A 214 12.59 11.80 -34.04
C GLY A 214 11.96 11.51 -32.68
N ALA A 215 11.45 12.54 -32.01
CA ALA A 215 10.79 12.39 -30.72
C ALA A 215 9.72 11.28 -30.81
N PRO A 216 9.70 10.31 -29.88
CA PRO A 216 8.71 9.25 -29.89
C PRO A 216 7.30 9.86 -29.87
N ARG A 217 6.46 9.50 -30.86
CA ARG A 217 5.08 9.98 -30.94
C ARG A 217 4.29 9.41 -29.77
N THR A 218 3.94 10.25 -28.81
CA THR A 218 3.03 9.90 -27.71
C THR A 218 1.63 9.65 -28.27
N LYS A 219 1.05 8.50 -27.96
CA LYS A 219 -0.35 8.15 -28.19
C LYS A 219 -1.13 8.32 -26.89
N THR A 220 -2.44 8.49 -26.99
CA THR A 220 -3.34 8.56 -25.83
C THR A 220 -4.48 7.57 -26.04
N THR A 221 -4.79 6.80 -25.01
CA THR A 221 -5.94 5.87 -24.99
C THR A 221 -6.75 6.08 -23.72
N GLN A 222 -7.98 5.56 -23.72
CA GLN A 222 -8.82 5.55 -22.54
C GLN A 222 -8.90 4.13 -21.98
N VAL A 223 -8.65 3.99 -20.68
CA VAL A 223 -8.76 2.72 -19.97
C VAL A 223 -9.86 2.84 -18.94
N LYS A 224 -10.86 1.96 -19.02
CA LYS A 224 -11.90 1.85 -18.02
C LYS A 224 -11.39 0.99 -16.87
N LEU A 225 -11.40 1.53 -15.66
CA LEU A 225 -11.12 0.79 -14.43
C LEU A 225 -12.44 0.52 -13.70
N LYS A 226 -12.72 -0.74 -13.41
CA LYS A 226 -13.72 -1.12 -12.41
C LYS A 226 -13.01 -1.45 -11.11
N LEU A 227 -13.50 -0.89 -10.01
CA LEU A 227 -12.85 -0.97 -8.70
C LEU A 227 -13.85 -1.37 -7.62
N ASN A 228 -13.65 -2.59 -7.11
CA ASN A 228 -14.40 -3.16 -6.00
C ASN A 228 -13.50 -3.25 -4.78
N ILE A 229 -13.85 -2.48 -3.74
CA ILE A 229 -13.14 -2.50 -2.46
C ILE A 229 -14.06 -3.02 -1.38
N GLY A 230 -13.55 -3.90 -0.52
CA GLY A 230 -14.17 -4.15 0.76
C GLY A 230 -13.18 -4.38 1.89
N SER A 231 -13.69 -4.76 3.04
CA SER A 231 -12.94 -4.81 4.30
C SER A 231 -13.22 -6.11 5.01
N GLN A 232 -12.18 -6.66 5.63
CA GLN A 232 -12.21 -7.92 6.35
C GLN A 232 -13.11 -7.94 7.59
N ASN A 233 -13.23 -6.80 8.26
CA ASN A 233 -13.83 -6.69 9.60
C ASN A 233 -15.05 -5.74 9.64
N GLY A 234 -15.58 -5.35 8.47
CA GLY A 234 -16.69 -4.38 8.39
C GLY A 234 -16.31 -2.94 8.79
N HIS A 235 -15.03 -2.63 8.99
CA HIS A 235 -14.55 -1.28 9.28
C HIS A 235 -14.66 -0.40 8.04
N MET A 236 -15.74 0.38 7.93
CA MET A 236 -15.98 1.30 6.81
C MET A 236 -14.85 2.31 6.61
N GLU A 237 -14.13 2.70 7.67
CA GLU A 237 -13.02 3.65 7.59
C GLU A 237 -11.87 3.14 6.71
N ASN A 238 -11.51 1.85 6.76
CA ASN A 238 -10.41 1.29 5.96
C ASN A 238 -10.75 1.29 4.46
N LYS A 239 -11.99 0.92 4.11
CA LYS A 239 -12.48 0.98 2.73
C LYS A 239 -12.49 2.42 2.19
N ALA A 240 -12.92 3.38 3.00
CA ALA A 240 -12.95 4.78 2.62
C ALA A 240 -11.53 5.35 2.45
N ASN A 241 -10.60 5.01 3.34
CA ASN A 241 -9.21 5.43 3.27
C ASN A 241 -8.49 4.86 2.04
N LEU A 242 -8.62 3.56 1.79
CA LEU A 242 -8.05 2.92 0.61
C LEU A 242 -8.60 3.54 -0.68
N ARG A 243 -9.92 3.75 -0.74
CA ARG A 243 -10.54 4.37 -1.90
C ARG A 243 -10.04 5.79 -2.12
N ALA A 244 -9.98 6.60 -1.07
CA ALA A 244 -9.47 7.96 -1.14
C ALA A 244 -8.01 7.96 -1.62
N TYR A 245 -7.18 7.06 -1.12
CA TYR A 245 -5.80 6.94 -1.59
C TYR A 245 -5.71 6.62 -3.09
N ILE A 246 -6.48 5.63 -3.55
CA ILE A 246 -6.52 5.24 -4.97
C ILE A 246 -6.97 6.44 -5.82
N GLU A 247 -8.07 7.09 -5.46
CA GLU A 247 -8.61 8.24 -6.21
C GLU A 247 -7.65 9.44 -6.21
N GLU A 248 -7.11 9.81 -5.05
CA GLU A 248 -6.35 11.06 -4.85
C GLU A 248 -4.85 10.93 -5.17
N THR A 249 -4.32 9.70 -5.25
CA THR A 249 -2.90 9.43 -5.49
C THR A 249 -2.68 8.66 -6.78
N LEU A 250 -3.27 7.47 -6.91
CA LEU A 250 -2.96 6.56 -8.02
C LEU A 250 -3.67 6.97 -9.30
N LEU A 251 -4.96 7.29 -9.24
CA LEU A 251 -5.74 7.65 -10.43
C LEU A 251 -5.50 9.08 -10.92
N LEU A 252 -5.00 9.95 -10.02
CA LEU A 252 -4.63 11.33 -10.37
C LEU A 252 -3.58 11.38 -11.51
N ARG A 253 -2.66 10.40 -11.56
CA ARG A 253 -1.62 10.30 -12.60
C ARG A 253 -2.18 10.11 -14.00
N PHE A 254 -3.42 9.64 -14.12
CA PHE A 254 -4.10 9.37 -15.39
C PHE A 254 -5.27 10.33 -15.67
N LYS A 255 -5.36 11.46 -14.93
CA LYS A 255 -6.47 12.43 -15.06
C LYS A 255 -7.83 11.71 -15.05
N ALA A 256 -8.01 10.77 -14.12
CA ALA A 256 -9.15 9.87 -14.15
C ALA A 256 -10.46 10.58 -13.81
N GLU A 257 -11.54 10.21 -14.50
CA GLU A 257 -12.89 10.71 -14.26
C GLU A 257 -13.79 9.59 -13.74
N LYS A 258 -14.73 9.91 -12.84
CA LYS A 258 -15.72 8.93 -12.36
C LYS A 258 -16.73 8.65 -13.47
N ALA A 259 -16.78 7.39 -13.91
CA ALA A 259 -17.63 6.94 -15.01
C ALA A 259 -18.99 6.39 -14.53
N SER A 260 -19.13 6.08 -13.23
CA SER A 260 -20.37 5.55 -12.66
C SER A 260 -20.85 6.35 -11.42
N PRO A 261 -22.18 6.56 -11.26
CA PRO A 261 -22.77 7.22 -10.09
C PRO A 261 -22.53 6.48 -8.76
N ASP A 262 -22.31 5.17 -8.80
CA ASP A 262 -21.97 4.35 -7.61
C ASP A 262 -20.48 4.48 -7.22
N GLY A 263 -19.73 5.25 -8.00
CA GLY A 263 -18.32 5.55 -7.87
C GLY A 263 -17.39 4.44 -8.35
N ARG A 264 -17.85 3.22 -8.62
CA ARG A 264 -16.99 2.03 -8.81
C ARG A 264 -16.24 1.97 -10.13
N GLU A 265 -16.61 2.81 -11.09
CA GLU A 265 -15.98 2.84 -12.40
C GLU A 265 -15.29 4.18 -12.65
N TYR A 266 -14.10 4.12 -13.24
CA TYR A 266 -13.30 5.28 -13.61
C TYR A 266 -12.84 5.17 -15.07
N LEU A 267 -12.64 6.32 -15.70
CA LEU A 267 -12.07 6.43 -17.02
C LEU A 267 -10.71 7.12 -16.92
N LEU A 268 -9.65 6.40 -17.25
CA LEU A 268 -8.27 6.84 -17.17
C LEU A 268 -7.81 7.30 -18.55
N ASN A 269 -7.20 8.48 -18.63
CA ASN A 269 -6.54 8.95 -19.85
C ASN A 269 -5.06 8.59 -19.75
N VAL A 270 -4.63 7.61 -20.54
CA VAL A 270 -3.28 7.05 -20.48
C VAL A 270 -2.47 7.48 -21.70
N GLU A 271 -1.37 8.17 -21.45
CA GLU A 271 -0.40 8.57 -22.46
C GLU A 271 0.73 7.53 -22.53
N TYR A 272 1.06 7.05 -23.73
CA TYR A 272 2.06 5.99 -23.91
C TYR A 272 2.77 6.10 -25.27
N GLN A 273 3.99 5.56 -25.35
CA GLN A 273 4.81 5.57 -26.57
C GLN A 273 4.86 4.19 -27.25
N THR A 274 4.78 3.13 -26.46
CA THR A 274 4.82 1.73 -26.91
C THR A 274 3.72 0.92 -26.24
N GLU A 275 3.19 -0.09 -26.93
CA GLU A 275 2.16 -0.97 -26.37
C GLU A 275 2.65 -1.69 -25.09
N THR A 276 3.94 -2.04 -25.03
CA THR A 276 4.57 -2.59 -23.83
C THR A 276 4.54 -1.59 -22.67
N GLY A 277 4.87 -0.31 -22.91
CA GLY A 277 4.83 0.72 -21.88
C GLY A 277 3.41 1.08 -21.43
N LEU A 278 2.39 0.84 -22.27
CA LEU A 278 0.99 0.91 -21.83
C LEU A 278 0.68 -0.26 -20.88
N HIS A 279 1.06 -1.48 -21.24
CA HIS A 279 0.82 -2.66 -20.42
C HIS A 279 1.52 -2.57 -19.06
N GLU A 280 2.80 -2.18 -19.03
CA GLU A 280 3.56 -1.96 -17.79
C GLU A 280 2.90 -0.92 -16.87
N GLN A 281 2.41 0.19 -17.42
CA GLN A 281 1.69 1.21 -16.63
C GLN A 281 0.40 0.69 -15.98
N MET A 282 -0.29 -0.25 -16.62
CA MET A 282 -1.52 -0.85 -16.09
C MET A 282 -1.20 -1.89 -15.02
N GLU A 283 -0.21 -2.76 -15.24
CA GLU A 283 0.30 -3.71 -14.24
C GLU A 283 0.82 -3.00 -12.99
N ASP A 284 1.58 -1.92 -13.16
CA ASP A 284 2.04 -1.09 -12.04
C ASP A 284 0.86 -0.47 -11.28
N LEU A 285 -0.20 -0.05 -11.98
CA LEU A 285 -1.41 0.46 -11.32
C LEU A 285 -2.11 -0.61 -10.50
N ILE A 286 -2.29 -1.81 -11.05
CA ILE A 286 -2.89 -2.95 -10.36
C ILE A 286 -2.06 -3.31 -9.12
N SER A 287 -0.74 -3.44 -9.29
CA SER A 287 0.21 -3.77 -8.22
C SER A 287 0.20 -2.74 -7.09
N ASP A 288 0.21 -1.44 -7.42
CA ASP A 288 0.12 -0.35 -6.44
C ASP A 288 -1.20 -0.41 -5.66
N MET A 289 -2.32 -0.63 -6.36
CA MET A 289 -3.65 -0.72 -5.76
C MET A 289 -3.76 -1.92 -4.80
N HIS A 290 -3.26 -3.10 -5.18
CA HIS A 290 -3.25 -4.27 -4.31
C HIS A 290 -2.32 -4.09 -3.11
N SER A 291 -1.14 -3.50 -3.31
CA SER A 291 -0.20 -3.21 -2.22
C SER A 291 -0.80 -2.28 -1.17
N GLU A 292 -1.53 -1.24 -1.60
CA GLU A 292 -2.21 -0.34 -0.68
C GLU A 292 -3.40 -1.02 0.01
N ALA A 293 -4.10 -1.93 -0.69
CA ALA A 293 -5.19 -2.69 -0.12
C ALA A 293 -4.71 -3.58 1.04
N ASP A 294 -3.60 -4.29 0.83
CA ASP A 294 -2.92 -5.07 1.86
C ASP A 294 -2.52 -4.21 3.07
N TYR A 295 -1.98 -3.00 2.83
CA TYR A 295 -1.61 -2.07 3.90
C TYR A 295 -2.82 -1.61 4.74
N ASN A 296 -3.96 -1.37 4.08
CA ASN A 296 -5.20 -0.97 4.74
C ASN A 296 -6.03 -2.16 5.25
N ASN A 297 -5.47 -3.38 5.22
CA ASN A 297 -6.14 -4.62 5.61
C ASN A 297 -7.56 -4.71 4.99
N SER A 298 -7.60 -4.47 3.68
CA SER A 298 -8.80 -4.35 2.85
C SER A 298 -8.61 -5.21 1.60
N PHE A 299 -9.71 -5.74 1.07
CA PHE A 299 -9.66 -6.46 -0.19
C PHE A 299 -9.95 -5.52 -1.36
N LEU A 300 -9.27 -5.76 -2.47
CA LEU A 300 -9.44 -5.04 -3.72
C LEU A 300 -9.56 -6.03 -4.86
N ASP A 301 -10.57 -5.82 -5.68
CA ASP A 301 -10.77 -6.48 -6.97
C ASP A 301 -10.88 -5.38 -8.01
N CYS A 302 -10.04 -5.44 -9.04
CA CYS A 302 -10.01 -4.44 -10.09
C CYS A 302 -9.88 -5.09 -11.46
N GLU A 303 -10.54 -4.47 -12.44
CA GLU A 303 -10.49 -4.87 -13.84
C GLU A 303 -10.20 -3.62 -14.66
N LEU A 304 -9.17 -3.66 -15.50
CA LEU A 304 -8.89 -2.60 -16.46
C LEU A 304 -9.22 -3.07 -17.86
N THR A 305 -9.87 -2.22 -18.65
CA THR A 305 -10.22 -2.53 -20.04
C THR A 305 -9.95 -1.32 -20.92
N GLU A 306 -9.17 -1.49 -21.98
CA GLU A 306 -8.93 -0.42 -22.94
C GLU A 306 -10.19 -0.19 -23.80
N VAL A 307 -10.70 1.05 -23.81
CA VAL A 307 -11.94 1.41 -24.48
C VAL A 307 -11.82 1.23 -25.99
N GLY A 308 -12.78 0.54 -26.58
CA GLY A 308 -12.80 0.29 -28.03
C GLY A 308 -11.89 -0.86 -28.48
N THR A 309 -11.28 -1.61 -27.55
CA THR A 309 -10.51 -2.82 -27.84
C THR A 309 -10.96 -3.98 -26.96
N ALA A 310 -10.43 -5.19 -27.22
CA ALA A 310 -10.62 -6.36 -26.36
C ALA A 310 -9.54 -6.50 -25.28
N ARG A 311 -8.62 -5.53 -25.17
CA ARG A 311 -7.49 -5.61 -24.25
C ARG A 311 -7.95 -5.31 -22.83
N SER A 312 -7.59 -6.20 -21.91
CA SER A 312 -7.88 -6.09 -20.48
C SER A 312 -6.68 -6.52 -19.64
N TRP A 313 -6.67 -6.05 -18.40
CA TRP A 313 -5.70 -6.37 -17.36
C TRP A 313 -6.45 -6.65 -16.06
#